data_AF-D6WTU6-F1
#
_entry.id   AF-D6WTU6-F1
#
_cell.length_a   1.000
_cell.length_b   1.000
_cell.length_c   1.000
_cell.angle_alpha   90.00
_cell.angle_beta   90.00
_cell.angle_gamma   90.00
#
_symmetry.space_group_name_H-M   'P 1'
#
loop_
_entity.id
_entity.type
_entity.pdbx_description
1 polymer ?
#
loop_
_entity_poly.entity_id
_entity_poly.type
_entity_poly.pdbx_seq_one_letter_code
_entity_poly.pdbx_strand_id
1 'polypeptide(L)'
;MDEIGSAVMHSETPNCRVVPFVHVDAQITYSLLFPISDVSEEDFIFADFAEGVQDLVQKRAALLPWVPHEFDLSFEPEMPGPDYYLSGHVEESLPDLKQLNRKKPQEKYKVFTEYSLVRDFLTDERFEFVDDEDTAEILWLTRHFKDYSKLSETPQKFVNQFPFEYVLTIKDLLCLTCRKAARARNQSMEAAKWFPVTYNLRTEIGHFVSYFQKHKNRENFWIIKPYNLARSLDIHITDNLNYIMRLPATGPKIAQKYISNPVLFERPECGPVKFDIRYVILLKSVKPLKAYVYREFFVRFANKSFELKDFHDFEKHFTVMNYDENVQLKHMLCSEFRIFWEQQYPNFDWDSVQKLILGVLRNVLEGAVKDEPPCGVAHSPQSRALYAADLMLEWGESRDIQPKLLEINWTPDCQRASAVFG
;
A
#
# COMPACT_ATOMS: atom_id res chain seq x y z
N MET A 1 -10.52 -2.56 -30.33
CA MET A 1 -9.62 -1.47 -30.74
C MET A 1 -9.88 -1.27 -32.22
N ASP A 2 -10.09 -0.04 -32.69
CA ASP A 2 -10.21 0.19 -34.13
C ASP A 2 -8.87 -0.11 -34.82
N GLU A 3 -8.92 -0.46 -36.10
CA GLU A 3 -7.72 -0.82 -36.87
C GLU A 3 -6.75 0.37 -36.99
N ILE A 4 -7.29 1.59 -37.03
CA ILE A 4 -6.53 2.84 -37.17
C ILE A 4 -5.74 3.17 -35.89
N GLY A 5 -6.36 3.13 -34.71
CA GLY A 5 -5.68 3.43 -33.45
C GLY A 5 -4.56 2.43 -33.13
N SER A 6 -4.71 1.19 -33.62
CA SER A 6 -3.68 0.14 -33.49
C SER A 6 -2.50 0.32 -34.46
N ALA A 7 -2.68 1.11 -35.53
CA ALA A 7 -1.69 1.35 -36.58
C ALA A 7 -0.83 2.61 -36.37
N VAL A 8 -1.17 3.47 -35.40
CA VAL A 8 -0.35 4.64 -35.07
C VAL A 8 0.97 4.19 -34.44
N MET A 9 2.09 4.61 -35.04
CA MET A 9 3.43 4.26 -34.58
C MET A 9 4.05 5.35 -33.71
N HIS A 10 5.08 5.00 -32.95
CA HIS A 10 5.89 5.98 -32.24
C HIS A 10 6.88 6.67 -33.19
N SER A 11 7.13 7.98 -32.99
CA SER A 11 8.30 8.69 -33.55
C SER A 11 8.75 9.82 -32.62
N GLU A 12 10.04 10.14 -32.65
CA GLU A 12 10.59 11.37 -32.05
C GLU A 12 10.23 12.63 -32.86
N THR A 13 9.83 12.46 -34.12
CA THR A 13 9.28 13.52 -34.99
C THR A 13 7.83 13.17 -35.36
N PRO A 14 6.88 13.30 -34.40
CA PRO A 14 5.48 12.97 -34.66
C PRO A 14 4.85 13.96 -35.65
N ASN A 15 3.95 13.48 -36.50
CA ASN A 15 3.11 14.31 -37.37
C ASN A 15 1.68 14.45 -36.85
N CYS A 16 1.30 13.67 -35.82
CA CYS A 16 0.01 13.72 -35.17
C CYS A 16 0.14 13.63 -33.65
N ARG A 17 -0.81 14.25 -32.96
CA ARG A 17 -1.06 14.05 -31.53
C ARG A 17 -2.31 13.19 -31.36
N VAL A 18 -2.23 12.18 -30.50
CA VAL A 18 -3.36 11.26 -30.24
C VAL A 18 -3.82 11.39 -28.79
N VAL A 19 -5.10 11.70 -28.58
CA VAL A 19 -5.69 11.94 -27.27
C VAL A 19 -6.81 10.94 -27.02
N PRO A 20 -6.79 10.17 -25.92
CA PRO A 20 -7.91 9.31 -25.56
C PRO A 20 -9.12 10.16 -25.17
N PHE A 21 -10.29 9.81 -25.69
CA PHE A 21 -11.55 10.49 -25.40
C PHE A 21 -12.62 9.46 -25.05
N VAL A 22 -13.33 9.66 -23.94
CA VAL A 22 -14.40 8.76 -23.50
C VAL A 22 -15.73 9.47 -23.67
N HIS A 23 -16.58 8.95 -24.55
CA HIS A 23 -17.97 9.39 -24.65
C HIS A 23 -18.81 8.64 -23.61
N VAL A 24 -18.97 9.26 -22.44
CA VAL A 24 -19.54 8.62 -21.22
C VAL A 24 -20.90 7.98 -21.48
N ASP A 25 -21.83 8.70 -22.12
CA ASP A 25 -23.21 8.21 -22.33
C ASP A 25 -23.28 6.98 -23.24
N ALA A 26 -22.31 6.86 -24.17
CA ALA A 26 -22.25 5.74 -25.09
C ALA A 26 -21.35 4.62 -24.57
N GLN A 27 -20.57 4.87 -23.51
CA GLN A 27 -19.52 3.98 -23.01
C GLN A 27 -18.52 3.56 -24.10
N ILE A 28 -18.23 4.47 -25.04
CA ILE A 28 -17.27 4.25 -26.14
C ILE A 28 -16.02 5.09 -25.89
N THR A 29 -14.86 4.47 -26.07
CA THR A 29 -13.56 5.15 -26.07
C THR A 29 -13.11 5.38 -27.51
N TYR A 30 -12.71 6.60 -27.80
CA TYR A 30 -12.17 7.04 -29.08
C TYR A 30 -10.70 7.47 -28.91
N SER A 31 -9.93 7.34 -29.98
CA SER A 31 -8.63 8.00 -30.12
C SER A 31 -8.82 9.22 -31.01
N LEU A 32 -8.82 10.42 -30.44
CA LEU A 32 -8.88 11.67 -31.21
C LEU A 32 -7.49 11.96 -31.77
N LEU A 33 -7.38 12.06 -33.08
CA LEU A 33 -6.13 12.29 -33.80
C LEU A 33 -6.12 13.73 -34.31
N PHE A 34 -5.10 14.48 -33.92
CA PHE A 34 -4.88 15.87 -34.29
C PHE A 34 -3.59 15.97 -35.10
N PRO A 35 -3.65 16.22 -36.42
CA PRO A 35 -2.46 16.53 -37.20
C PRO A 35 -1.77 17.78 -36.63
N ILE A 36 -0.46 17.68 -36.41
CA ILE A 36 0.38 18.78 -35.94
C ILE A 36 1.37 19.26 -37.02
N SER A 37 1.42 18.53 -38.14
CA SER A 37 2.02 18.93 -39.41
C SER A 37 1.10 18.50 -40.54
N ASP A 38 1.40 18.92 -41.77
CA ASP A 38 0.70 18.44 -42.96
C ASP A 38 0.87 16.91 -43.09
N VAL A 39 -0.24 16.22 -43.40
CA VAL A 39 -0.30 14.77 -43.61
C VAL A 39 -1.09 14.53 -44.89
N SER A 40 -0.51 13.80 -45.84
CA SER A 40 -1.10 13.45 -47.13
C SER A 40 -1.77 12.07 -47.10
N GLU A 41 -2.53 11.75 -48.14
CA GLU A 41 -3.02 10.39 -48.36
C GLU A 41 -1.83 9.40 -48.45
N GLU A 42 -1.98 8.21 -47.88
CA GLU A 42 -0.95 7.16 -47.77
C GLU A 42 0.24 7.45 -46.82
N ASP A 43 0.30 8.62 -46.19
CA ASP A 43 1.33 8.90 -45.19
C ASP A 43 1.17 8.04 -43.93
N PHE A 44 2.30 7.65 -43.34
CA PHE A 44 2.31 7.02 -42.03
C PHE A 44 1.97 8.03 -40.93
N ILE A 45 1.17 7.58 -39.97
CA ILE A 45 0.82 8.38 -38.79
C ILE A 45 1.75 8.01 -37.63
N PHE A 46 2.37 9.04 -37.04
CA PHE A 46 3.27 8.92 -35.91
C PHE A 46 2.84 9.82 -34.75
N ALA A 47 2.92 9.28 -33.54
CA ALA A 47 2.70 9.99 -32.29
C ALA A 47 3.90 9.84 -31.34
N ASP A 48 4.15 10.85 -30.50
CA ASP A 48 5.07 10.71 -29.37
C ASP A 48 4.33 10.06 -28.19
N PHE A 49 4.57 8.78 -27.91
CA PHE A 49 3.93 8.09 -26.78
C PHE A 49 4.49 8.50 -25.42
N ALA A 50 5.55 9.30 -25.40
CA ALA A 50 6.09 9.96 -24.22
C ALA A 50 5.95 11.49 -24.31
N GLU A 51 4.93 11.98 -25.04
CA GLU A 51 4.61 13.41 -25.12
C GLU A 51 4.55 14.05 -23.72
N GLY A 52 5.25 15.17 -23.53
CA GLY A 52 5.25 15.92 -22.27
C GLY A 52 6.20 15.40 -21.18
N VAL A 53 6.83 14.24 -21.35
CA VAL A 53 7.83 13.72 -20.41
C VAL A 53 9.16 14.46 -20.59
N GLN A 54 9.51 15.31 -19.63
CA GLN A 54 10.72 16.16 -19.68
C GLN A 54 11.99 15.41 -19.26
N ASP A 55 11.89 14.51 -18.29
CA ASP A 55 13.05 13.75 -17.82
C ASP A 55 13.45 12.67 -18.83
N LEU A 56 14.70 12.72 -19.30
CA LEU A 56 15.20 11.83 -20.36
C LEU A 56 15.21 10.36 -19.93
N VAL A 57 15.47 10.08 -18.66
CA VAL A 57 15.49 8.70 -18.14
C VAL A 57 14.07 8.13 -18.13
N GLN A 58 13.10 8.91 -17.65
CA GLN A 58 11.69 8.55 -17.68
C GLN A 58 11.19 8.40 -19.12
N LYS A 59 11.54 9.32 -20.03
CA LYS A 59 11.16 9.25 -21.44
C LYS A 59 11.68 7.96 -22.08
N ARG A 60 12.96 7.64 -21.92
CA ARG A 60 13.55 6.39 -22.44
C ARG A 60 12.87 5.15 -21.86
N ALA A 61 12.53 5.16 -20.57
CA ALA A 61 11.89 4.01 -19.92
C ALA A 61 10.47 3.81 -20.45
N ALA A 62 9.70 4.90 -20.56
CA ALA A 62 8.34 4.88 -21.11
C ALA A 62 8.32 4.38 -22.57
N LEU A 63 9.37 4.65 -23.34
CA LEU A 63 9.48 4.26 -24.74
C LEU A 63 9.98 2.82 -24.97
N LEU A 64 10.40 2.09 -23.93
CA LEU A 64 10.87 0.70 -24.05
C LEU A 64 9.97 -0.26 -24.85
N PRO A 65 8.62 -0.16 -24.81
CA PRO A 65 7.76 -1.01 -25.63
C PRO A 65 7.98 -0.85 -27.14
N TRP A 66 8.57 0.27 -27.58
CA TRP A 66 8.80 0.62 -28.98
C TRP A 66 10.28 0.78 -29.34
N VAL A 67 11.10 1.30 -28.41
CA VAL A 67 12.52 1.60 -28.62
C VAL A 67 13.33 0.88 -27.54
N PRO A 68 13.99 -0.25 -27.87
CA PRO A 68 14.85 -0.96 -26.93
C PRO A 68 15.97 -0.07 -26.38
N HIS A 69 16.17 -0.08 -25.07
CA HIS A 69 17.23 0.65 -24.40
C HIS A 69 17.70 -0.13 -23.16
N GLU A 70 19.02 -0.19 -22.95
CA GLU A 70 19.60 -0.79 -21.74
C GLU A 70 19.83 0.29 -20.69
N PHE A 71 19.50 -0.02 -19.44
CA PHE A 71 19.69 0.87 -18.31
C PHE A 71 20.75 0.31 -17.35
N ASP A 72 21.57 1.20 -16.80
CA ASP A 72 22.64 0.86 -15.85
C ASP A 72 22.68 1.87 -14.69
N LEU A 73 21.52 2.09 -14.07
CA LEU A 73 21.40 2.90 -12.85
C LEU A 73 21.56 2.03 -11.60
N SER A 74 21.95 2.68 -10.50
CA SER A 74 21.93 2.08 -9.16
C SER A 74 20.57 1.45 -8.85
N PHE A 75 20.54 0.33 -8.13
CA PHE A 75 19.28 -0.25 -7.67
C PHE A 75 18.67 0.49 -6.48
N GLU A 76 19.42 1.41 -5.87
CA GLU A 76 19.03 2.18 -4.71
C GLU A 76 18.69 3.62 -5.13
N PRO A 77 17.40 3.97 -5.31
CA PRO A 77 17.01 5.34 -5.65
C PRO A 77 17.31 6.29 -4.49
N GLU A 78 17.54 7.56 -4.78
CA GLU A 78 17.65 8.58 -3.74
C GLU A 78 16.31 8.80 -3.02
N MET A 79 16.35 9.22 -1.76
CA MET A 79 15.12 9.57 -1.04
C MET A 79 14.66 10.93 -1.54
N PRO A 80 13.38 11.11 -1.90
CA PRO A 80 12.88 12.41 -2.33
C PRO A 80 12.82 13.39 -1.15
N GLY A 81 12.82 14.68 -1.45
CA GLY A 81 12.67 15.75 -0.47
C GLY A 81 11.22 15.91 0.04
N PRO A 82 11.00 16.81 1.02
CA PRO A 82 9.69 17.05 1.65
C PRO A 82 8.55 17.37 0.67
N ASP A 83 8.81 18.10 -0.41
CA ASP A 83 7.80 18.49 -1.40
C ASP A 83 7.08 17.29 -2.03
N TYR A 84 7.78 16.15 -2.16
CA TYR A 84 7.17 14.92 -2.66
C TYR A 84 6.09 14.39 -1.71
N TYR A 85 6.33 14.45 -0.40
CA TYR A 85 5.40 13.98 0.63
C TYR A 85 4.16 14.89 0.77
N LEU A 86 4.24 16.13 0.30
CA LEU A 86 3.14 17.09 0.32
C LEU A 86 2.32 17.04 -0.98
N SER A 87 2.96 16.70 -2.10
CA SER A 87 2.35 16.74 -3.43
C SER A 87 1.18 15.76 -3.56
N GLY A 88 0.00 16.28 -3.91
CA GLY A 88 -1.21 15.47 -4.08
C GLY A 88 -1.89 15.04 -2.78
N HIS A 89 -1.45 15.57 -1.63
CA HIS A 89 -2.06 15.33 -0.33
C HIS A 89 -2.79 16.57 0.19
N VAL A 90 -3.74 16.34 1.09
CA VAL A 90 -4.43 17.44 1.79
C VAL A 90 -3.43 18.09 2.75
N GLU A 91 -3.37 19.41 2.74
CA GLU A 91 -2.52 20.14 3.69
C GLU A 91 -3.03 19.94 5.12
N GLU A 92 -2.13 19.51 5.99
CA GLU A 92 -2.39 19.28 7.41
C GLU A 92 -1.64 20.31 8.25
N SER A 93 -2.34 20.90 9.22
CA SER A 93 -1.67 21.75 10.23
C SER A 93 -0.97 20.89 11.29
N LEU A 94 0.00 21.47 11.97
CA LEU A 94 0.66 20.84 13.12
C LEU A 94 0.05 21.35 14.44
N PRO A 95 0.06 20.53 15.51
CA PRO A 95 -0.41 20.98 16.82
C PRO A 95 0.50 22.06 17.43
N ASP A 96 -0.09 23.05 18.09
CA ASP A 96 0.64 24.02 18.91
C ASP A 96 0.93 23.41 20.29
N LEU A 97 2.11 22.80 20.41
CA LEU A 97 2.54 22.11 21.63
C LEU A 97 2.63 23.04 22.86
N LYS A 98 2.71 24.36 22.69
CA LYS A 98 2.77 25.31 23.82
C LYS A 98 1.42 25.47 24.50
N GLN A 99 0.32 25.22 23.80
CA GLN A 99 -1.05 25.32 24.34
C GLN A 99 -1.47 24.04 25.08
N LEU A 100 -0.74 22.93 24.89
CA LEU A 100 -1.08 21.62 25.44
C LEU A 100 -0.66 21.50 26.91
N ASN A 101 -1.50 22.02 27.81
CA ASN A 101 -1.38 21.76 29.23
C ASN A 101 -2.03 20.42 29.59
N ARG A 102 -1.25 19.50 30.19
CA ARG A 102 -1.78 18.23 30.71
C ARG A 102 -2.81 18.50 31.82
N LYS A 103 -4.09 18.26 31.54
CA LYS A 103 -5.14 18.18 32.57
C LYS A 103 -5.25 16.76 33.15
N LYS A 104 -5.79 16.68 34.37
CA LYS A 104 -6.01 15.41 35.08
C LYS A 104 -7.01 14.52 34.31
N PRO A 105 -6.92 13.19 34.45
CA PRO A 105 -7.95 12.28 33.96
C PRO A 105 -9.35 12.70 34.42
N GLN A 106 -10.32 12.58 33.52
CA GLN A 106 -11.73 12.81 33.82
C GLN A 106 -12.38 11.49 34.24
N GLU A 107 -13.47 11.57 35.01
CA GLU A 107 -14.26 10.39 35.39
C GLU A 107 -15.10 9.86 34.22
N LYS A 108 -15.54 10.76 33.34
CA LYS A 108 -16.30 10.45 32.12
C LYS A 108 -15.75 11.20 30.92
N TYR A 109 -15.86 10.58 29.74
CA TYR A 109 -15.43 11.09 28.45
C TYR A 109 -16.59 11.05 27.46
N LYS A 110 -16.86 12.16 26.79
CA LYS A 110 -17.83 12.22 25.70
C LYS A 110 -17.17 11.81 24.40
N VAL A 111 -17.80 10.89 23.69
CA VAL A 111 -17.29 10.28 22.47
C VAL A 111 -18.20 10.64 21.31
N PHE A 112 -17.64 11.28 20.30
CA PHE A 112 -18.23 11.35 18.98
C PHE A 112 -17.59 10.28 18.10
N THR A 113 -18.40 9.48 17.42
CA THR A 113 -17.90 8.45 16.51
C THR A 113 -18.72 8.34 15.22
N GLU A 114 -18.02 8.25 14.10
CA GLU A 114 -18.59 7.92 12.78
C GLU A 114 -18.61 6.40 12.52
N TYR A 115 -18.01 5.59 13.40
CA TYR A 115 -17.85 4.16 13.18
C TYR A 115 -18.80 3.36 14.06
N SER A 116 -19.74 2.65 13.44
CA SER A 116 -20.81 1.92 14.15
C SER A 116 -20.27 0.92 15.17
N LEU A 117 -19.17 0.21 14.88
CA LEU A 117 -18.59 -0.76 15.81
C LEU A 117 -18.08 -0.12 17.11
N VAL A 118 -17.62 1.13 17.08
CA VAL A 118 -17.26 1.83 18.32
C VAL A 118 -18.52 2.07 19.14
N ARG A 119 -19.63 2.44 18.49
CA ARG A 119 -20.92 2.62 19.14
C ARG A 119 -21.46 1.33 19.76
N ASP A 120 -21.31 0.22 19.05
CA ASP A 120 -21.85 -1.08 19.47
C ASP A 120 -21.03 -1.73 20.59
N PHE A 121 -19.70 -1.56 20.60
CA PHE A 121 -18.79 -2.30 21.49
C PHE A 121 -18.09 -1.47 22.57
N LEU A 122 -18.15 -0.14 22.53
CA LEU A 122 -17.66 0.69 23.64
C LEU A 122 -18.75 0.84 24.72
N THR A 123 -18.85 -0.17 25.58
CA THR A 123 -19.91 -0.28 26.61
C THR A 123 -19.47 0.15 28.02
N ASP A 124 -18.22 0.58 28.18
CA ASP A 124 -17.67 1.00 29.48
C ASP A 124 -18.32 2.31 29.94
N GLU A 125 -18.82 2.34 31.19
CA GLU A 125 -19.63 3.44 31.77
C GLU A 125 -18.92 4.80 31.82
N ARG A 126 -17.59 4.80 31.64
CA ARG A 126 -16.77 6.01 31.57
C ARG A 126 -16.93 6.74 30.22
N PHE A 127 -17.56 6.13 29.23
CA PHE A 127 -17.73 6.71 27.91
C PHE A 127 -19.21 6.99 27.63
N GLU A 128 -19.51 8.22 27.23
CA GLU A 128 -20.85 8.68 26.91
C GLU A 128 -20.87 9.16 25.45
N PHE A 129 -21.80 8.65 24.64
CA PHE A 129 -21.89 9.08 23.24
C PHE A 129 -22.58 10.43 23.12
N VAL A 130 -22.04 11.29 22.25
CA VAL A 130 -22.63 12.56 21.86
C VAL A 130 -22.68 12.67 20.34
N ASP A 131 -23.66 13.42 19.84
CA ASP A 131 -23.86 13.62 18.39
C ASP A 131 -23.15 14.88 17.86
N ASP A 132 -22.67 15.76 18.76
CA ASP A 132 -21.94 16.99 18.41
C ASP A 132 -20.45 16.87 18.71
N GLU A 133 -19.63 16.94 17.65
CA GLU A 133 -18.16 16.93 17.69
C GLU A 133 -17.57 18.03 18.56
N ASP A 134 -18.22 19.19 18.62
CA ASP A 134 -17.73 20.34 19.38
C ASP A 134 -17.82 20.08 20.89
N THR A 135 -18.78 19.27 21.33
CA THR A 135 -18.93 18.89 22.75
C THR A 135 -18.15 17.63 23.16
N ALA A 136 -17.62 16.86 22.21
CA ALA A 136 -16.92 15.61 22.48
C ALA A 136 -15.49 15.83 22.99
N GLU A 137 -15.01 14.96 23.88
CA GLU A 137 -13.60 14.84 24.25
C GLU A 137 -12.84 13.79 23.43
N ILE A 138 -13.53 12.86 22.79
CA ILE A 138 -12.91 11.85 21.93
C ILE A 138 -13.59 11.89 20.56
N LEU A 139 -12.80 12.14 19.54
CA LEU A 139 -13.20 12.10 18.14
C LEU A 139 -12.70 10.80 17.52
N TRP A 140 -13.63 9.89 17.22
CA TRP A 140 -13.36 8.68 16.47
C TRP A 140 -13.90 8.81 15.06
N LEU A 141 -13.04 9.29 14.16
CA LEU A 141 -13.40 9.68 12.81
C LEU A 141 -12.98 8.60 11.80
N THR A 142 -13.78 8.47 10.75
CA THR A 142 -13.55 7.68 9.53
C THR A 142 -13.24 8.53 8.32
N ARG A 143 -13.34 9.86 8.47
CA ARG A 143 -12.84 10.86 7.51
C ARG A 143 -11.46 11.39 7.92
N HIS A 144 -10.70 11.88 6.95
CA HIS A 144 -9.37 12.45 7.19
C HIS A 144 -9.43 13.73 8.06
N PHE A 145 -8.62 13.78 9.12
CA PHE A 145 -8.48 14.94 10.00
C PHE A 145 -7.20 15.74 9.69
N LYS A 146 -7.33 17.06 9.54
CA LYS A 146 -6.24 17.96 9.08
C LYS A 146 -5.99 19.18 9.97
N ASP A 147 -6.92 19.53 10.86
CA ASP A 147 -6.92 20.78 11.62
C ASP A 147 -6.33 20.62 13.03
N TYR A 148 -5.10 20.09 13.13
CA TYR A 148 -4.43 19.83 14.41
C TYR A 148 -4.02 21.10 15.19
N SER A 149 -3.81 22.22 14.50
CA SER A 149 -3.59 23.52 15.17
C SER A 149 -4.82 23.91 15.99
N LYS A 150 -6.01 23.82 15.39
CA LYS A 150 -7.29 24.09 16.07
C LYS A 150 -7.57 23.10 17.20
N LEU A 151 -7.19 21.82 17.04
CA LEU A 151 -7.31 20.81 18.10
C LEU A 151 -6.57 21.23 19.39
N SER A 152 -5.48 22.00 19.24
CA SER A 152 -4.65 22.49 20.36
C SER A 152 -5.37 23.52 21.24
N GLU A 153 -6.40 24.20 20.71
CA GLU A 153 -7.28 25.10 21.47
C GLU A 153 -8.18 24.34 22.46
N THR A 154 -8.31 23.03 22.27
CA THR A 154 -9.07 22.12 23.13
C THR A 154 -8.19 20.98 23.68
N PRO A 155 -7.25 21.25 24.61
CA PRO A 155 -6.21 20.28 25.04
C PRO A 155 -6.73 18.95 25.61
N GLN A 156 -8.01 18.90 26.00
CA GLN A 156 -8.70 17.70 26.48
C GLN A 156 -9.16 16.76 25.37
N LYS A 157 -9.31 17.26 24.13
CA LYS A 157 -9.80 16.47 23.00
C LYS A 157 -8.73 15.52 22.49
N PHE A 158 -9.15 14.32 22.11
CA PHE A 158 -8.33 13.34 21.41
C PHE A 158 -8.93 13.01 20.05
N VAL A 159 -8.08 12.68 19.09
CA VAL A 159 -8.47 12.20 17.77
C VAL A 159 -7.78 10.88 17.44
N ASN A 160 -8.46 10.01 16.70
CA ASN A 160 -7.97 8.70 16.27
C ASN A 160 -7.07 8.75 15.01
N GLN A 161 -6.37 9.87 14.79
CA GLN A 161 -5.46 10.10 13.67
C GLN A 161 -4.19 10.84 14.10
N PHE A 162 -3.08 10.68 13.39
CA PHE A 162 -1.84 11.46 13.56
C PHE A 162 -1.57 12.34 12.33
N PRO A 163 -0.99 13.55 12.50
CA PRO A 163 -0.62 14.34 11.35
C PRO A 163 0.46 13.63 10.55
N PHE A 164 0.35 13.66 9.23
CA PHE A 164 1.23 13.00 8.27
C PHE A 164 1.29 11.46 8.44
N GLU A 165 0.27 10.82 9.02
CA GLU A 165 0.23 9.35 9.17
C GLU A 165 0.17 8.60 7.83
N TYR A 166 -0.19 9.31 6.76
CA TYR A 166 -0.25 8.77 5.43
C TYR A 166 1.08 8.20 4.92
N VAL A 167 2.23 8.56 5.54
CA VAL A 167 3.53 7.93 5.27
C VAL A 167 3.57 6.44 5.62
N LEU A 168 2.62 5.96 6.42
CA LEU A 168 2.41 4.54 6.71
C LEU A 168 1.37 3.91 5.79
N THR A 169 0.34 4.66 5.38
CA THR A 169 -0.90 4.07 4.85
C THR A 169 -1.04 4.17 3.34
N ILE A 170 -0.22 5.01 2.70
CA ILE A 170 -0.16 5.22 1.25
C ILE A 170 1.03 4.48 0.66
N LYS A 171 0.83 3.65 -0.37
CA LYS A 171 1.80 2.60 -0.75
C LYS A 171 3.16 3.12 -1.21
N ASP A 172 3.20 4.21 -1.96
CA ASP A 172 4.46 4.81 -2.41
C ASP A 172 5.23 5.46 -1.25
N LEU A 173 4.53 6.06 -0.29
CA LEU A 173 5.15 6.64 0.91
C LEU A 173 5.55 5.58 1.94
N LEU A 174 4.77 4.50 2.08
CA LEU A 174 5.14 3.35 2.90
C LEU A 174 6.43 2.71 2.40
N CYS A 175 6.61 2.60 1.09
CA CYS A 175 7.87 2.17 0.47
C CYS A 175 9.06 3.03 0.94
N LEU A 176 8.91 4.36 0.94
CA LEU A 176 9.95 5.27 1.42
C LEU A 176 10.21 5.10 2.93
N THR A 177 9.15 4.95 3.73
CA THR A 177 9.25 4.65 5.16
C THR A 177 10.03 3.36 5.43
N CYS A 178 9.73 2.29 4.69
CA CYS A 178 10.43 1.02 4.81
C CYS A 178 11.90 1.13 4.38
N ARG A 179 12.17 1.82 3.27
CA ARG A 179 13.53 2.06 2.76
C ARG A 179 14.36 2.87 3.76
N LYS A 180 13.75 3.86 4.42
CA LYS A 180 14.36 4.63 5.51
C LYS A 180 14.71 3.76 6.72
N ALA A 181 13.81 2.87 7.12
CA ALA A 181 14.05 1.92 8.21
C ALA A 181 15.18 0.93 7.89
N ALA A 182 15.26 0.46 6.64
CA ALA A 182 16.35 -0.39 6.15
C ALA A 182 17.70 0.34 6.16
N ARG A 183 17.77 1.56 5.61
CA ARG A 183 19.00 2.38 5.61
C ARG A 183 19.49 2.69 7.01
N ALA A 184 18.58 2.92 7.97
CA ALA A 184 18.95 3.11 9.38
C ALA A 184 19.68 1.89 9.99
N ARG A 185 19.50 0.71 9.39
CA ARG A 185 20.13 -0.56 9.77
C ARG A 185 21.28 -0.94 8.82
N ASN A 186 21.72 -0.03 7.96
CA ASN A 186 22.72 -0.27 6.92
C ASN A 186 22.35 -1.42 5.96
N GLN A 187 21.06 -1.57 5.67
CA GLN A 187 20.54 -2.56 4.72
C GLN A 187 20.14 -1.87 3.40
N SER A 188 20.52 -2.47 2.27
CA SER A 188 19.93 -2.20 0.95
C SER A 188 18.47 -2.68 0.91
N MET A 189 17.73 -2.30 -0.13
CA MET A 189 16.38 -2.83 -0.36
C MET A 189 16.37 -4.35 -0.47
N GLU A 190 17.36 -4.93 -1.14
CA GLU A 190 17.47 -6.39 -1.28
C GLU A 190 17.86 -7.08 0.05
N ALA A 191 18.71 -6.43 0.86
CA ALA A 191 19.10 -6.96 2.16
C ALA A 191 17.98 -6.85 3.21
N ALA A 192 17.07 -5.89 3.05
CA ALA A 192 15.89 -5.71 3.90
C ALA A 192 14.78 -6.71 3.54
N LYS A 193 15.07 -8.00 3.74
CA LYS A 193 14.19 -9.11 3.36
C LYS A 193 12.77 -9.05 3.94
N TRP A 194 12.47 -8.15 4.88
CA TRP A 194 11.14 -7.98 5.50
C TRP A 194 10.18 -7.08 4.71
N PHE A 195 10.65 -6.39 3.67
CA PHE A 195 9.82 -5.62 2.74
C PHE A 195 10.25 -5.96 1.31
N PRO A 196 9.33 -6.32 0.40
CA PRO A 196 9.72 -6.65 -0.96
C PRO A 196 10.32 -5.43 -1.68
N VAL A 197 11.32 -5.66 -2.55
CA VAL A 197 11.92 -4.61 -3.38
C VAL A 197 10.82 -3.84 -4.11
N THR A 198 10.77 -2.53 -3.94
CA THR A 198 9.69 -1.69 -4.43
C THR A 198 10.24 -0.43 -5.05
N TYR A 199 9.73 -0.10 -6.23
CA TYR A 199 10.04 1.12 -6.96
C TYR A 199 8.77 1.91 -7.27
N ASN A 200 8.88 3.22 -7.23
CA ASN A 200 7.85 4.13 -7.71
C ASN A 200 7.97 4.28 -9.25
N LEU A 201 6.95 3.88 -10.02
CA LEU A 201 7.03 3.93 -11.48
C LEU A 201 6.92 5.34 -12.06
N ARG A 202 6.59 6.36 -11.27
CA ARG A 202 6.57 7.75 -11.70
C ARG A 202 7.93 8.42 -11.52
N THR A 203 8.60 8.17 -10.40
CA THR A 203 9.84 8.88 -10.04
C THR A 203 11.10 8.02 -10.13
N GLU A 204 10.97 6.70 -10.08
CA GLU A 204 12.09 5.75 -9.97
C GLU A 204 12.14 4.74 -11.13
N ILE A 205 11.41 5.02 -12.23
CA ILE A 205 11.23 4.08 -13.34
C ILE A 205 12.55 3.60 -13.95
N GLY A 206 13.56 4.47 -14.07
CA GLY A 206 14.88 4.08 -14.59
C GLY A 206 15.62 3.08 -13.67
N HIS A 207 15.51 3.26 -12.36
CA HIS A 207 16.09 2.34 -11.38
C HIS A 207 15.38 0.98 -11.44
N PHE A 208 14.05 1.00 -11.54
CA PHE A 208 13.24 -0.21 -11.74
C PHE A 208 13.65 -0.96 -13.01
N VAL A 209 13.74 -0.27 -14.15
CA VAL A 209 14.15 -0.88 -15.42
C VAL A 209 15.56 -1.48 -15.32
N SER A 210 16.51 -0.75 -14.72
CA SER A 210 17.88 -1.25 -14.50
C SER A 210 17.86 -2.54 -13.69
N TYR A 211 17.11 -2.56 -12.58
CA TYR A 211 16.94 -3.75 -11.75
C TYR A 211 16.32 -4.90 -12.55
N PHE A 212 15.25 -4.62 -13.29
CA PHE A 212 14.52 -5.61 -14.07
C PHE A 212 15.42 -6.27 -15.13
N GLN A 213 16.13 -5.47 -15.92
CA GLN A 213 16.98 -5.94 -17.02
C GLN A 213 18.15 -6.78 -16.51
N LYS A 214 18.78 -6.38 -15.40
CA LYS A 214 19.88 -7.13 -14.78
C LYS A 214 19.42 -8.49 -14.22
N HIS A 215 18.14 -8.64 -13.90
CA HIS A 215 17.54 -9.87 -13.37
C HIS A 215 16.70 -10.66 -14.38
N LYS A 216 16.75 -10.33 -15.68
CA LYS A 216 15.90 -10.95 -16.72
C LYS A 216 16.07 -12.46 -16.90
N ASN A 217 17.20 -13.03 -16.48
CA ASN A 217 17.50 -14.46 -16.57
C ASN A 217 17.09 -15.25 -15.31
N ARG A 218 16.34 -14.64 -14.40
CA ARG A 218 15.82 -15.25 -13.17
C ARG A 218 14.30 -15.08 -13.11
N GLU A 219 13.67 -15.76 -12.17
CA GLU A 219 12.25 -15.56 -11.89
C GLU A 219 11.97 -14.11 -11.45
N ASN A 220 11.35 -13.33 -12.32
CA ASN A 220 11.26 -11.88 -12.17
C ASN A 220 9.82 -11.35 -12.24
N PHE A 221 8.88 -12.00 -11.56
CA PHE A 221 7.50 -11.52 -11.43
C PHE A 221 7.39 -10.30 -10.52
N TRP A 222 6.60 -9.30 -10.94
CA TRP A 222 6.29 -8.09 -10.20
C TRP A 222 4.79 -7.95 -10.02
N ILE A 223 4.39 -7.36 -8.89
CA ILE A 223 3.03 -6.90 -8.64
C ILE A 223 3.00 -5.38 -8.72
N ILE A 224 2.23 -4.86 -9.66
CA ILE A 224 2.09 -3.43 -9.92
C ILE A 224 0.83 -2.95 -9.23
N LYS A 225 0.96 -1.96 -8.35
CA LYS A 225 -0.12 -1.48 -7.48
C LYS A 225 -0.30 0.02 -7.63
N PRO A 226 -1.53 0.54 -7.74
CA PRO A 226 -1.79 1.98 -7.63
C PRO A 226 -1.48 2.48 -6.21
N TYR A 227 -1.14 3.76 -6.04
CA TYR A 227 -0.73 4.28 -4.72
C TYR A 227 -1.83 4.10 -3.66
N ASN A 228 -3.06 4.51 -3.98
CA ASN A 228 -4.17 4.66 -3.02
C ASN A 228 -5.48 3.98 -3.44
N LEU A 229 -5.49 3.16 -4.49
CA LEU A 229 -6.68 2.33 -4.73
C LEU A 229 -6.65 1.12 -3.78
N ALA A 230 -7.85 0.75 -3.35
CA ALA A 230 -8.10 -0.42 -2.51
C ALA A 230 -8.74 -1.54 -3.35
N ARG A 231 -8.99 -2.68 -2.70
CA ARG A 231 -9.77 -3.78 -3.26
C ARG A 231 -9.15 -4.46 -4.47
N SER A 232 -7.82 -4.42 -4.55
CA SER A 232 -7.04 -4.99 -5.64
C SER A 232 -7.39 -4.43 -7.03
N LEU A 233 -8.08 -3.29 -7.09
CA LEU A 233 -8.41 -2.63 -8.35
C LEU A 233 -7.12 -2.16 -9.02
N ASP A 234 -7.02 -2.43 -10.32
CA ASP A 234 -5.89 -2.04 -11.16
C ASP A 234 -4.54 -2.59 -10.64
N ILE A 235 -4.57 -3.79 -10.06
CA ILE A 235 -3.36 -4.54 -9.70
C ILE A 235 -3.03 -5.58 -10.78
N HIS A 236 -1.77 -5.59 -11.20
CA HIS A 236 -1.28 -6.47 -12.26
C HIS A 236 -0.11 -7.30 -11.74
N ILE A 237 -0.08 -8.60 -12.05
CA ILE A 237 1.07 -9.47 -11.74
C ILE A 237 1.66 -9.94 -13.07
N THR A 238 2.94 -9.65 -13.31
CA THR A 238 3.59 -9.92 -14.59
C THR A 238 5.11 -9.87 -14.49
N ASP A 239 5.79 -10.54 -15.41
CA ASP A 239 7.22 -10.45 -15.71
C ASP A 239 7.47 -9.80 -17.08
N ASN A 240 6.48 -9.11 -17.65
CA ASN A 240 6.63 -8.43 -18.94
C ASN A 240 6.96 -6.95 -18.74
N LEU A 241 8.22 -6.58 -18.92
CA LEU A 241 8.69 -5.19 -18.77
C LEU A 241 7.93 -4.21 -19.66
N ASN A 242 7.71 -4.54 -20.93
CA ASN A 242 7.01 -3.67 -21.88
C ASN A 242 5.55 -3.44 -21.46
N TYR A 243 4.90 -4.46 -20.89
CA TYR A 243 3.57 -4.31 -20.32
C TYR A 243 3.60 -3.39 -19.11
N ILE A 244 4.54 -3.57 -18.17
CA ILE A 244 4.69 -2.73 -16.97
C ILE A 244 4.90 -1.26 -17.35
N MET A 245 5.72 -0.96 -18.37
CA MET A 245 6.00 0.42 -18.80
C MET A 245 4.77 1.16 -19.31
N ARG A 246 3.72 0.44 -19.73
CA ARG A 246 2.46 1.04 -20.18
C ARG A 246 1.47 1.30 -19.04
N LEU A 247 1.62 0.63 -17.90
CA LEU A 247 0.66 0.74 -16.80
C LEU A 247 0.58 2.14 -16.17
N PRO A 248 1.67 2.94 -16.05
CA PRO A 248 1.60 4.31 -15.55
C PRO A 248 0.66 5.25 -16.32
N ALA A 249 0.30 4.91 -17.57
CA ALA A 249 -0.65 5.69 -18.37
C ALA A 249 -2.06 5.76 -17.75
N THR A 250 -2.41 4.83 -16.86
CA THR A 250 -3.70 4.81 -16.12
C THR A 250 -3.58 5.41 -14.71
N GLY A 251 -2.46 6.04 -14.38
CA GLY A 251 -2.22 6.71 -13.10
C GLY A 251 -1.03 6.17 -12.32
N PRO A 252 -0.68 6.84 -11.21
CA PRO A 252 0.53 6.57 -10.43
C PRO A 252 0.53 5.17 -9.80
N LYS A 253 1.64 4.45 -9.94
CA LYS A 253 1.81 3.05 -9.54
C LYS A 253 3.18 2.78 -8.95
N ILE A 254 3.24 1.82 -8.03
CA ILE A 254 4.48 1.19 -7.58
C ILE A 254 4.64 -0.17 -8.27
N ALA A 255 5.88 -0.54 -8.57
CA ALA A 255 6.27 -1.90 -8.91
C ALA A 255 6.92 -2.54 -7.69
N GLN A 256 6.32 -3.60 -7.17
CA GLN A 256 6.84 -4.33 -6.02
C GLN A 256 7.15 -5.77 -6.42
N LYS A 257 8.25 -6.34 -5.94
CA LYS A 257 8.63 -7.72 -6.25
C LYS A 257 7.52 -8.66 -5.77
N TYR A 258 7.03 -9.53 -6.66
CA TYR A 258 5.99 -10.50 -6.29
C TYR A 258 6.58 -11.62 -5.43
N ILE A 259 5.93 -11.94 -4.31
CA ILE A 259 6.29 -13.06 -3.45
C ILE A 259 6.00 -14.36 -4.20
N SER A 260 7.06 -14.96 -4.72
CA SER A 260 6.95 -16.07 -5.67
C SER A 260 7.08 -17.43 -4.97
N ASN A 261 7.67 -17.46 -3.76
CA ASN A 261 7.77 -18.66 -2.93
C ASN A 261 7.07 -18.46 -1.56
N PRO A 262 5.76 -18.17 -1.53
CA PRO A 262 5.03 -17.97 -0.29
C PRO A 262 4.99 -19.24 0.55
N VAL A 263 4.93 -19.09 1.88
CA VAL A 263 4.46 -20.17 2.75
C VAL A 263 2.97 -20.39 2.46
N LEU A 264 2.58 -21.63 2.22
CA LEU A 264 1.22 -22.00 1.84
C LEU A 264 0.48 -22.62 3.00
N PHE A 265 -0.84 -22.58 2.98
CA PHE A 265 -1.68 -23.27 3.95
C PHE A 265 -2.42 -24.40 3.26
N GLU A 266 -2.32 -25.63 3.77
CA GLU A 266 -3.02 -26.78 3.20
C GLU A 266 -4.51 -26.73 3.54
N ARG A 267 -5.35 -26.69 2.50
CA ARG A 267 -6.80 -26.78 2.63
C ARG A 267 -7.30 -28.08 2.01
N PRO A 268 -7.95 -28.98 2.77
CA PRO A 268 -8.46 -30.24 2.25
C PRO A 268 -9.33 -30.11 0.98
N GLU A 269 -10.05 -29.01 0.86
CA GLU A 269 -10.97 -28.73 -0.23
C GLU A 269 -10.32 -28.26 -1.54
N CYS A 270 -9.16 -27.61 -1.48
CA CYS A 270 -8.57 -26.94 -2.66
C CYS A 270 -7.05 -26.95 -2.73
N GLY A 271 -6.38 -27.68 -1.83
CA GLY A 271 -4.92 -27.83 -1.79
C GLY A 271 -4.18 -26.67 -1.12
N PRO A 272 -2.89 -26.48 -1.40
CA PRO A 272 -2.06 -25.48 -0.76
C PRO A 272 -2.35 -24.08 -1.32
N VAL A 273 -2.92 -23.21 -0.49
CA VAL A 273 -3.31 -21.85 -0.89
C VAL A 273 -2.40 -20.78 -0.29
N LYS A 274 -2.34 -19.62 -0.97
CA LYS A 274 -1.75 -18.42 -0.36
C LYS A 274 -2.61 -17.93 0.80
N PHE A 275 -1.96 -17.29 1.76
CA PHE A 275 -2.65 -16.56 2.81
C PHE A 275 -1.86 -15.32 3.20
N ASP A 276 -2.57 -14.32 3.71
CA ASP A 276 -1.96 -13.19 4.40
C ASP A 276 -2.45 -13.14 5.85
N ILE A 277 -1.68 -12.46 6.69
CA ILE A 277 -1.91 -12.31 8.11
C ILE A 277 -2.05 -10.81 8.40
N ARG A 278 -3.18 -10.45 9.00
CA ARG A 278 -3.50 -9.08 9.40
C ARG A 278 -3.34 -8.92 10.90
N TYR A 279 -2.47 -8.00 11.30
CA TYR A 279 -2.30 -7.57 12.69
C TYR A 279 -2.88 -6.17 12.90
N VAL A 280 -3.65 -6.00 13.96
CA VAL A 280 -4.16 -4.68 14.38
C VAL A 280 -3.15 -4.01 15.30
N ILE A 281 -2.82 -2.75 15.00
CA ILE A 281 -1.80 -1.96 15.69
C ILE A 281 -2.43 -0.68 16.23
N LEU A 282 -2.34 -0.46 17.53
CA LEU A 282 -2.66 0.82 18.16
C LEU A 282 -1.37 1.63 18.34
N LEU A 283 -1.21 2.70 17.56
CA LEU A 283 -0.17 3.71 17.79
C LEU A 283 -0.68 4.70 18.84
N LYS A 284 -0.06 4.70 20.01
CA LYS A 284 -0.43 5.57 21.13
C LYS A 284 0.35 6.88 21.15
N SER A 285 1.61 6.84 20.73
CA SER A 285 2.51 8.00 20.78
C SER A 285 3.68 7.76 19.84
N VAL A 286 4.18 8.83 19.21
CA VAL A 286 5.41 8.82 18.40
C VAL A 286 6.63 9.38 19.15
N LYS A 287 6.42 10.13 20.23
CA LYS A 287 7.50 10.74 21.04
C LYS A 287 7.23 10.61 22.55
N PRO A 288 7.75 9.58 23.24
CA PRO A 288 8.45 8.42 22.68
C PRO A 288 7.50 7.51 21.89
N LEU A 289 8.05 6.69 20.98
CA LEU A 289 7.29 5.69 20.23
C LEU A 289 6.68 4.66 21.19
N LYS A 290 5.35 4.57 21.20
CA LYS A 290 4.57 3.58 21.96
C LYS A 290 3.48 3.03 21.04
N ALA A 291 3.61 1.76 20.69
CA ALA A 291 2.62 1.04 19.90
C ALA A 291 2.27 -0.28 20.60
N TYR A 292 1.05 -0.76 20.37
CA TYR A 292 0.54 -2.02 20.89
C TYR A 292 0.00 -2.83 19.71
N VAL A 293 0.34 -4.11 19.66
CA VAL A 293 -0.21 -5.04 18.67
C VAL A 293 -1.28 -5.87 19.36
N TYR A 294 -2.46 -5.98 18.75
CA TYR A 294 -3.52 -6.82 19.28
C TYR A 294 -3.06 -8.28 19.29
N ARG A 295 -3.45 -9.03 20.33
CA ARG A 295 -2.95 -10.39 20.56
C ARG A 295 -3.38 -11.34 19.45
N GLU A 296 -4.62 -11.19 19.00
CA GLU A 296 -5.20 -11.99 17.93
C GLU A 296 -4.91 -11.35 16.57
N PHE A 297 -4.65 -12.19 15.58
CA PHE A 297 -4.48 -11.80 14.18
C PHE A 297 -5.55 -12.46 13.32
N PHE A 298 -5.76 -11.91 12.14
CA PHE A 298 -6.71 -12.45 11.17
C PHE A 298 -5.95 -13.08 10.02
N VAL A 299 -6.32 -14.30 9.65
CA VAL A 299 -5.77 -14.96 8.46
C VAL A 299 -6.79 -14.86 7.35
N ARG A 300 -6.32 -14.51 6.15
CA ARG A 300 -7.14 -14.43 4.95
C ARG A 300 -6.54 -15.33 3.88
N PHE A 301 -7.33 -16.28 3.41
CA PHE A 301 -6.90 -17.30 2.46
C PHE A 301 -7.30 -16.95 1.04
N ALA A 302 -6.47 -17.36 0.08
CA ALA A 302 -6.89 -17.54 -1.30
C ALA A 302 -7.86 -18.73 -1.41
N ASN A 303 -8.63 -18.78 -2.49
CA ASN A 303 -9.65 -19.82 -2.69
C ASN A 303 -9.13 -20.98 -3.55
N LYS A 304 -8.10 -20.73 -4.36
CA LYS A 304 -7.51 -21.74 -5.25
C LYS A 304 -6.06 -22.02 -4.85
N SER A 305 -5.62 -23.25 -5.14
CA SER A 305 -4.22 -23.67 -4.97
C SER A 305 -3.28 -22.70 -5.67
N PHE A 306 -2.20 -22.34 -4.98
CA PHE A 306 -1.21 -21.43 -5.52
C PHE A 306 -0.34 -22.08 -6.59
N GLU A 307 -0.12 -21.36 -7.69
CA GLU A 307 0.86 -21.71 -8.72
C GLU A 307 1.43 -20.42 -9.32
N LEU A 308 2.66 -20.46 -9.84
CA LEU A 308 3.29 -19.32 -10.54
C LEU A 308 2.88 -19.26 -12.02
N LYS A 309 1.57 -19.31 -12.26
CA LYS A 309 0.95 -19.19 -13.58
C LYS A 309 -0.48 -18.72 -13.41
N ASP A 310 -1.11 -18.30 -14.51
CA ASP A 310 -2.48 -17.79 -14.53
C ASP A 310 -2.65 -16.56 -13.62
N PHE A 311 -1.71 -15.60 -13.71
CA PHE A 311 -1.67 -14.40 -12.88
C PHE A 311 -2.93 -13.50 -12.93
N HIS A 312 -3.81 -13.75 -13.90
CA HIS A 312 -5.13 -13.12 -14.03
C HIS A 312 -6.20 -13.78 -13.14
N ASP A 313 -5.96 -14.99 -12.62
CA ASP A 313 -6.87 -15.68 -11.71
C ASP A 313 -6.80 -15.04 -10.31
N PHE A 314 -7.76 -14.15 -10.07
CA PHE A 314 -7.87 -13.40 -8.83
C PHE A 314 -7.89 -14.29 -7.59
N GLU A 315 -8.64 -15.39 -7.66
CA GLU A 315 -8.87 -16.31 -6.55
C GLU A 315 -7.65 -17.14 -6.14
N LYS A 316 -6.60 -17.15 -6.97
CA LYS A 316 -5.33 -17.84 -6.77
C LYS A 316 -4.27 -16.93 -6.16
N HIS A 317 -4.16 -15.69 -6.65
CA HIS A 317 -3.03 -14.81 -6.34
C HIS A 317 -3.31 -13.77 -5.25
N PHE A 318 -4.59 -13.46 -5.00
CA PHE A 318 -5.05 -12.54 -3.97
C PHE A 318 -5.71 -13.33 -2.82
N THR A 319 -5.90 -12.66 -1.68
CA THR A 319 -6.42 -13.25 -0.44
C THR A 319 -7.64 -12.48 0.10
N VAL A 320 -8.01 -11.40 -0.60
CA VAL A 320 -9.13 -10.54 -0.26
C VAL A 320 -10.29 -10.85 -1.20
N MET A 321 -11.23 -11.68 -0.73
CA MET A 321 -12.28 -12.29 -1.56
C MET A 321 -13.69 -11.74 -1.27
N ASN A 322 -13.81 -10.61 -0.59
CA ASN A 322 -15.09 -10.07 -0.10
C ASN A 322 -15.87 -9.22 -1.11
N TYR A 323 -15.64 -9.42 -2.41
CA TYR A 323 -16.25 -8.60 -3.47
C TYR A 323 -17.32 -9.35 -4.26
N ASP A 324 -17.38 -10.67 -4.13
CA ASP A 324 -18.45 -11.48 -4.69
C ASP A 324 -19.19 -12.15 -3.53
N GLU A 325 -20.47 -11.81 -3.38
CA GLU A 325 -21.33 -12.35 -2.33
C GLU A 325 -21.48 -13.88 -2.42
N ASN A 326 -21.20 -14.46 -3.58
CA ASN A 326 -21.25 -15.90 -3.82
C ASN A 326 -19.94 -16.61 -3.45
N VAL A 327 -18.87 -15.88 -3.15
CA VAL A 327 -17.57 -16.47 -2.82
C VAL A 327 -17.52 -16.84 -1.33
N GLN A 328 -17.38 -18.14 -1.08
CA GLN A 328 -17.30 -18.67 0.28
C GLN A 328 -15.96 -18.31 0.92
N LEU A 329 -15.99 -17.41 1.90
CA LEU A 329 -14.82 -17.03 2.68
C LEU A 329 -14.49 -18.12 3.71
N LYS A 330 -13.25 -18.62 3.68
CA LYS A 330 -12.73 -19.43 4.79
C LYS A 330 -12.34 -18.52 5.94
N HIS A 331 -13.17 -18.54 6.98
CA HIS A 331 -12.83 -17.94 8.26
C HIS A 331 -12.11 -18.97 9.14
N MET A 332 -11.08 -18.51 9.85
CA MET A 332 -10.32 -19.33 10.80
C MET A 332 -9.88 -18.44 11.95
N LEU A 333 -10.12 -18.89 13.17
CA LEU A 333 -9.67 -18.19 14.36
C LEU A 333 -8.14 -18.32 14.50
N CYS A 334 -7.52 -17.35 15.15
CA CYS A 334 -6.08 -17.39 15.45
C CYS A 334 -5.70 -18.66 16.24
N SER A 335 -6.53 -19.07 17.21
CA SER A 335 -6.32 -20.31 17.97
C SER A 335 -6.37 -21.57 17.10
N GLU A 336 -7.32 -21.64 16.18
CA GLU A 336 -7.43 -22.76 15.22
C GLU A 336 -6.25 -22.76 14.26
N PHE A 337 -5.88 -21.60 13.72
CA PHE A 337 -4.74 -21.46 12.82
C PHE A 337 -3.44 -21.97 13.46
N ARG A 338 -3.19 -21.64 14.73
CA ARG A 338 -2.01 -22.13 15.46
C ARG A 338 -1.96 -23.66 15.51
N ILE A 339 -3.09 -24.33 15.74
CA ILE A 339 -3.17 -25.80 15.78
C ILE A 339 -2.80 -26.40 14.42
N PHE A 340 -3.41 -25.91 13.34
CA PHE A 340 -3.11 -26.39 11.98
C PHE A 340 -1.68 -26.07 11.55
N TRP A 341 -1.18 -24.89 11.94
CA TRP A 341 0.20 -24.47 11.69
C TRP A 341 1.21 -25.42 12.31
N GLU A 342 1.05 -25.79 13.58
CA GLU A 342 1.95 -26.72 14.27
C GLU A 342 1.94 -28.12 13.64
N GLN A 343 0.80 -28.56 13.12
CA GLN A 343 0.67 -29.84 12.41
C GLN A 343 1.39 -29.80 11.05
N GLN A 344 1.19 -28.73 10.28
CA GLN A 344 1.74 -28.59 8.93
C GLN A 344 3.23 -28.23 8.93
N TYR A 345 3.66 -27.42 9.90
CA TYR A 345 5.02 -26.87 10.01
C TYR A 345 5.62 -27.10 11.42
N PRO A 346 5.82 -28.36 11.85
CA PRO A 346 6.24 -28.68 13.22
C PRO A 346 7.62 -28.14 13.61
N ASN A 347 8.47 -27.83 12.62
CA ASN A 347 9.81 -27.26 12.84
C ASN A 347 9.83 -25.74 12.96
N PHE A 348 8.67 -25.07 12.78
CA PHE A 348 8.55 -23.62 12.79
C PHE A 348 7.47 -23.22 13.78
N ASP A 349 7.82 -23.05 15.06
CA ASP A 349 6.84 -22.64 16.06
C ASP A 349 6.26 -21.25 15.74
N TRP A 350 4.95 -21.09 15.93
CA TRP A 350 4.28 -19.85 15.55
C TRP A 350 4.75 -18.65 16.37
N ASP A 351 5.10 -18.84 17.64
CA ASP A 351 5.55 -17.73 18.50
C ASP A 351 6.89 -17.14 18.01
N SER A 352 7.79 -17.96 17.47
CA SER A 352 9.01 -17.51 16.77
C SER A 352 8.69 -16.74 15.49
N VAL A 353 7.76 -17.23 14.67
CA VAL A 353 7.29 -16.51 13.48
C VAL A 353 6.65 -15.16 13.86
N GLN A 354 5.83 -15.15 14.91
CA GLN A 354 5.19 -13.95 15.44
C GLN A 354 6.23 -12.95 15.95
N LYS A 355 7.31 -13.39 16.61
CA LYS A 355 8.42 -12.50 16.99
C LYS A 355 9.08 -11.83 15.77
N LEU A 356 9.27 -12.56 14.68
CA LEU A 356 9.78 -11.99 13.42
C LEU A 356 8.82 -10.93 12.88
N ILE A 357 7.51 -11.23 12.83
CA ILE A 357 6.46 -10.29 12.41
C ILE A 357 6.49 -9.02 13.27
N LEU A 358 6.53 -9.15 14.60
CA LEU A 358 6.61 -8.01 15.50
C LEU A 358 7.90 -7.18 15.27
N GLY A 359 9.00 -7.84 14.92
CA GLY A 359 10.23 -7.17 14.48
C GLY A 359 10.02 -6.34 13.21
N VAL A 360 9.30 -6.86 12.21
CA VAL A 360 8.93 -6.12 10.99
C VAL A 360 8.09 -4.89 11.34
N LEU A 361 7.03 -5.07 12.15
CA LEU A 361 6.16 -3.98 12.57
C LEU A 361 6.91 -2.90 13.35
N ARG A 362 7.84 -3.30 14.21
CA ARG A 362 8.72 -2.37 14.91
C ARG A 362 9.60 -1.58 13.93
N ASN A 363 10.21 -2.25 12.95
CA ASN A 363 11.10 -1.61 11.99
C ASN A 363 10.38 -0.52 11.20
N VAL A 364 9.18 -0.79 10.69
CA VAL A 364 8.40 0.19 9.91
C VAL A 364 7.95 1.37 10.78
N LEU A 365 7.50 1.14 12.01
CA LEU A 365 7.09 2.21 12.93
C LEU A 365 8.28 3.09 13.35
N GLU A 366 9.45 2.52 13.61
CA GLU A 366 10.67 3.29 13.87
C GLU A 366 11.10 4.11 12.65
N GLY A 367 10.93 3.58 11.43
CA GLY A 367 11.14 4.34 10.19
C GLY A 367 10.18 5.53 10.06
N ALA A 368 8.91 5.32 10.41
CA ALA A 368 7.86 6.32 10.28
C ALA A 368 8.04 7.54 11.20
N VAL A 369 8.70 7.36 12.35
CA VAL A 369 8.94 8.44 13.33
C VAL A 369 10.38 8.96 13.32
N LYS A 370 11.20 8.50 12.37
CA LYS A 370 12.63 8.84 12.33
C LYS A 370 12.90 10.28 11.92
N ASP A 371 12.13 10.77 10.94
CA ASP A 371 12.28 12.13 10.41
C ASP A 371 11.10 12.99 10.87
N GLU A 372 11.31 14.29 10.91
CA GLU A 372 10.25 15.26 11.19
C GLU A 372 9.25 15.32 10.02
N PRO A 373 8.00 15.76 10.27
CA PRO A 373 7.01 15.98 9.22
C PRO A 373 7.54 16.96 8.15
N PRO A 374 7.16 16.79 6.87
CA PRO A 374 6.15 15.84 6.36
C PRO A 374 6.72 14.45 6.02
N CYS A 375 8.03 14.24 6.19
CA CYS A 375 8.69 12.98 5.81
C CYS A 375 8.45 11.84 6.81
N GLY A 376 7.84 12.14 7.96
CA GLY A 376 7.50 11.21 9.02
C GLY A 376 6.24 11.64 9.76
N VAL A 377 5.73 10.75 10.60
CA VAL A 377 4.52 10.98 11.39
C VAL A 377 4.79 12.04 12.45
N ALA A 378 3.99 13.11 12.45
CA ALA A 378 4.18 14.23 13.36
C ALA A 378 3.81 13.88 14.81
N HIS A 379 4.51 14.54 15.74
CA HIS A 379 4.17 14.46 17.14
C HIS A 379 2.90 15.22 17.47
N SER A 380 1.87 14.50 17.92
CA SER A 380 0.65 15.06 18.49
C SER A 380 0.27 14.32 19.78
N PRO A 381 0.32 14.97 20.96
CA PRO A 381 -0.10 14.36 22.23
C PRO A 381 -1.57 13.92 22.27
N GLN A 382 -2.42 14.60 21.50
CA GLN A 382 -3.86 14.37 21.38
C GLN A 382 -4.21 13.26 20.36
N SER A 383 -3.23 12.77 19.61
CA SER A 383 -3.43 11.74 18.58
C SER A 383 -3.25 10.32 19.11
N ARG A 384 -4.14 9.42 18.69
CA ARG A 384 -4.00 7.96 18.72
C ARG A 384 -4.32 7.46 17.32
N ALA A 385 -3.84 6.31 16.89
CA ALA A 385 -4.27 5.76 15.59
C ALA A 385 -4.35 4.23 15.66
N LEU A 386 -5.32 3.68 14.92
CA LEU A 386 -5.51 2.25 14.76
C LEU A 386 -5.22 1.87 13.30
N TYR A 387 -4.28 0.97 13.11
CA TYR A 387 -3.88 0.47 11.80
C TYR A 387 -4.11 -1.03 11.70
N ALA A 388 -4.23 -1.55 10.47
CA ALA A 388 -4.05 -2.96 10.19
C ALA A 388 -2.85 -3.17 9.27
N ALA A 389 -1.84 -3.90 9.73
CA ALA A 389 -0.71 -4.30 8.92
C ALA A 389 -0.97 -5.67 8.30
N ASP A 390 -0.81 -5.76 6.99
CA ASP A 390 -0.99 -6.98 6.22
C ASP A 390 0.37 -7.55 5.86
N LEU A 391 0.61 -8.81 6.23
CA LEU A 391 1.88 -9.50 6.00
C LEU A 391 1.66 -10.84 5.31
N MET A 392 2.65 -11.26 4.54
CA MET A 392 2.71 -12.61 3.98
C MET A 392 4.04 -13.25 4.37
N LEU A 393 4.05 -14.56 4.51
CA LEU A 393 5.27 -15.31 4.81
C LEU A 393 5.87 -15.83 3.50
N GLU A 394 7.18 -15.71 3.34
CA GLU A 394 7.94 -16.25 2.22
C GLU A 394 9.01 -17.24 2.72
N TRP A 395 9.25 -18.30 1.96
CA TRP A 395 10.40 -19.18 2.18
C TRP A 395 11.68 -18.54 1.63
N GLY A 396 12.64 -18.31 2.51
CA GLY A 396 14.00 -17.94 2.13
C GLY A 396 14.75 -19.09 1.44
N GLU A 397 15.88 -18.76 0.81
CA GLU A 397 16.75 -19.74 0.13
C GLU A 397 17.21 -20.88 1.07
N SER A 398 17.41 -20.56 2.35
CA SER A 398 17.80 -21.53 3.39
C SER A 398 16.61 -22.22 4.06
N ARG A 399 15.41 -22.17 3.45
CA ARG A 399 14.14 -22.68 4.01
C ARG A 399 13.75 -22.03 5.35
N ASP A 400 14.22 -20.81 5.61
CA ASP A 400 13.78 -19.98 6.73
C ASP A 400 12.49 -19.21 6.39
N ILE A 401 11.63 -18.96 7.38
CA ILE A 401 10.41 -18.15 7.20
C ILE A 401 10.75 -16.67 7.30
N GLN A 402 10.37 -15.90 6.29
CA GLN A 402 10.57 -14.45 6.23
C GLN A 402 9.23 -13.73 6.10
N PRO A 403 8.79 -13.01 7.14
CA PRO A 403 7.62 -12.15 7.02
C PRO A 403 7.89 -10.95 6.11
N LYS A 404 6.97 -10.70 5.18
CA LYS A 404 6.98 -9.58 4.23
C LYS A 404 5.81 -8.65 4.53
N LEU A 405 6.09 -7.39 4.85
CA LEU A 405 5.05 -6.37 4.95
C LEU A 405 4.50 -6.07 3.55
N LEU A 406 3.18 -6.11 3.40
CA LEU A 406 2.50 -5.84 2.13
C LEU A 406 1.94 -4.42 2.06
N GLU A 407 1.22 -4.01 3.11
CA GLU A 407 0.61 -2.70 3.28
C GLU A 407 0.22 -2.45 4.74
N ILE A 408 -0.07 -1.21 5.08
CA ILE A 408 -0.69 -0.80 6.35
C ILE A 408 -1.94 0.00 6.01
N ASN A 409 -3.07 -0.39 6.57
CA ASN A 409 -4.36 0.20 6.29
C ASN A 409 -4.79 1.09 7.47
N TRP A 410 -5.27 2.30 7.14
CA TRP A 410 -5.98 3.18 8.06
C TRP A 410 -7.45 2.76 8.18
N THR A 411 -8.06 2.99 9.34
CA THR A 411 -9.46 2.62 9.65
C THR A 411 -9.80 1.20 9.19
N PRO A 412 -9.10 0.17 9.71
CA PRO A 412 -9.34 -1.18 9.24
C PRO A 412 -10.76 -1.63 9.55
N ASP A 413 -11.36 -2.38 8.61
CA ASP A 413 -12.63 -3.04 8.87
C ASP A 413 -12.47 -4.08 10.00
N CYS A 414 -13.06 -3.76 11.15
CA CYS A 414 -13.09 -4.59 12.33
C CYS A 414 -14.39 -5.39 12.45
N GLN A 415 -15.31 -5.37 11.48
CA GLN A 415 -16.58 -6.13 11.58
C GLN A 415 -16.33 -7.62 11.83
N ARG A 416 -15.32 -8.17 11.15
CA ARG A 416 -14.88 -9.57 11.33
C ARG A 416 -14.25 -9.83 12.70
N ALA A 417 -13.59 -8.82 13.28
CA ALA A 417 -13.06 -8.90 14.64
C ALA A 417 -14.21 -8.93 15.66
N SER A 418 -15.21 -8.07 15.48
CA SER A 418 -16.36 -7.94 16.36
C SER A 418 -17.28 -9.17 16.35
N ALA A 419 -17.45 -9.86 15.21
CA ALA A 419 -18.32 -11.04 15.10
C ALA A 419 -17.81 -12.29 15.84
N VAL A 420 -16.52 -12.32 16.21
CA VAL A 420 -15.88 -13.46 16.89
C VAL A 420 -15.92 -13.31 18.42
N PHE A 421 -16.06 -12.09 18.94
CA PHE A 421 -15.97 -11.77 20.37
C PHE A 421 -17.24 -11.11 20.95
N GLY A 422 -18.32 -11.03 20.15
CA GLY A 422 -19.63 -10.56 20.58
C GLY A 422 -20.44 -11.59 21.34
#